data_AF-Q2UVE6-F1
#
_entry.id   AF-Q2UVE6-F1
#
_cell.length_a   1.000
_cell.length_b   1.000
_cell.length_c   1.000
_cell.angle_alpha   90.00
_cell.angle_beta   90.00
_cell.angle_gamma   90.00
#
_symmetry.space_group_name_H-M   'P 1'
#
loop_
_entity.id
_entity.type
_entity.pdbx_description
1 polymer ?
#
loop_
_entity_poly.entity_id
_entity_poly.type
_entity_poly.pdbx_seq_one_letter_code
_entity_poly.pdbx_strand_id
1 'polypeptide(L)' 'EYFMYRERHTLIIYDDLSKQAQAYRQMSLLLRRPPGREAYPGDV' A
#
# COMPACT_ATOMS: atom_id res chain seq x y z
N GLU A 1 1.71 9.69 12.15
CA GLU A 1 2.97 9.49 12.90
C GLU A 1 3.34 10.65 13.82
N TYR A 2 3.11 11.91 13.46
CA TYR A 2 3.40 13.10 14.30
C TYR A 2 3.08 12.96 15.80
N PHE A 3 1.90 12.41 16.15
CA PHE A 3 1.51 12.22 17.55
C PHE A 3 2.31 11.10 18.25
N MET A 4 2.67 10.04 17.54
CA MET A 4 3.56 8.97 18.04
C MET A 4 4.93 9.53 18.42
N TYR A 5 5.52 10.36 17.54
CA TYR A 5 6.84 11.00 17.78
C TYR A 5 6.81 12.07 18.88
N ARG A 6 5.62 12.44 19.37
CA ARG A 6 5.44 13.32 20.52
C ARG A 6 4.97 12.57 21.76
N GLU A 7 5.27 11.27 21.82
CA GLU A 7 5.00 10.39 22.96
C GLU A 7 3.51 10.29 23.33
N ARG A 8 2.61 10.46 22.34
CA ARG A 8 1.18 10.26 22.52
C ARG A 8 0.75 8.91 21.96
N HIS A 9 -0.22 8.27 22.62
CA HIS A 9 -0.86 7.07 22.10
C HIS A 9 -1.66 7.38 20.84
N THR A 10 -1.55 6.51 19.84
CA THR A 10 -2.23 6.66 18.55
C THR A 10 -2.75 5.32 18.07
N LEU A 11 -3.91 5.34 17.41
CA LEU A 11 -4.46 4.20 16.69
C LEU A 11 -4.68 4.60 15.23
N ILE A 12 -4.32 3.73 14.30
CA ILE A 12 -4.62 3.88 12.87
C ILE A 12 -5.35 2.62 12.41
N ILE A 13 -6.47 2.81 11.72
CA ILE A 13 -7.24 1.73 11.13
C ILE A 13 -7.26 1.95 9.62
N TYR A 14 -6.87 0.92 8.88
CA TYR A 14 -6.97 0.90 7.42
C TYR A 14 -8.07 -0.08 7.03
N ASP A 15 -9.12 0.45 6.41
CA ASP A 15 -10.27 -0.33 5.93
C ASP A 15 -10.50 -0.02 4.43
N ASP A 16 -9.92 -0.75 3.50
CA ASP A 16 -9.05 -1.92 3.67
C ASP A 16 -7.77 -1.78 2.84
N LEU A 17 -6.76 -2.58 3.16
CA LEU A 17 -5.49 -2.57 2.41
C LEU A 17 -5.59 -3.34 1.09
N SER A 18 -6.61 -4.16 0.88
CA SER A 18 -6.82 -4.89 -0.38
C SER A 18 -7.09 -3.94 -1.54
N LYS A 19 -7.90 -2.89 -1.33
CA LYS A 19 -8.15 -1.83 -2.32
C LYS A 19 -6.88 -1.01 -2.60
N GLN A 20 -6.04 -0.79 -1.59
CA GLN A 20 -4.75 -0.12 -1.77
C GLN A 20 -3.82 -0.95 -2.66
N ALA A 21 -3.71 -2.26 -2.42
CA ALA A 21 -2.90 -3.15 -3.24
C ALA A 21 -3.39 -3.16 -4.70
N GLN A 22 -4.71 -3.18 -4.93
CA GLN A 22 -5.29 -3.11 -6.27
C GLN A 22 -4.93 -1.81 -7.00
N ALA A 23 -4.96 -0.67 -6.31
CA ALA A 23 -4.54 0.61 -6.87
C ALA A 23 -3.04 0.63 -7.20
N TYR A 24 -2.19 0.10 -6.30
CA TYR A 24 -0.75 0.00 -6.53
C TYR A 24 -0.41 -0.91 -7.71
N ARG A 25 -1.15 -2.00 -7.87
CA ARG A 25 -1.09 -2.86 -9.06
C ARG A 25 -1.39 -2.10 -10.33
N GLN A 26 -2.50 -1.35 -10.36
CA GLN A 26 -2.89 -0.58 -11.55
C GLN A 26 -1.80 0.44 -11.94
N MET A 27 -1.26 1.17 -10.97
CA MET A 27 -0.16 2.11 -11.20
C MET A 27 1.09 1.40 -11.74
N SER A 28 1.48 0.28 -11.14
CA SER A 28 2.66 -0.48 -11.55
C SER A 28 2.54 -1.02 -12.97
N LEU A 29 1.35 -1.47 -13.36
CA LEU A 29 1.08 -1.93 -14.72
C LEU A 29 1.12 -0.79 -15.75
N LEU A 30 0.57 0.39 -15.41
CA LEU A 30 0.65 1.59 -16.26
C LEU A 30 2.10 2.05 -16.48
N LEU A 31 2.93 1.91 -15.45
CA LEU A 31 4.37 2.19 -15.49
C LEU A 31 5.20 1.05 -16.10
N ARG A 32 4.55 -0.02 -16.59
CA ARG A 32 5.19 -1.20 -17.18
C ARG A 32 6.22 -1.88 -16.27
N ARG A 33 6.01 -1.83 -14.95
CA ARG A 33 6.79 -2.63 -14.02
C ARG A 33 6.48 -4.13 -14.22
N PRO A 34 7.48 -5.02 -14.12
CA PRO A 34 7.26 -6.45 -14.32
C PRO A 34 6.29 -7.01 -13.27
N PRO A 35 5.17 -7.64 -13.69
CA PRO A 35 4.20 -8.22 -12.77
C PRO A 35 4.59 -9.63 -12.32
N GLY A 36 4.18 -10.00 -11.10
CA GLY A 36 4.31 -11.34 -10.53
C GLY A 36 2.95 -12.04 -10.38
N ARG A 37 2.77 -12.74 -9.25
CA ARG A 37 1.52 -13.45 -8.94
C ARG A 37 0.32 -12.48 -8.93
N GLU A 38 -0.78 -12.90 -9.53
CA GLU A 38 -2.03 -12.11 -9.64
C GLU A 38 -1.86 -10.70 -10.23
N ALA A 39 -0.81 -10.55 -11.05
CA ALA A 39 -0.39 -9.32 -11.70
C ALA A 39 0.06 -8.18 -10.77
N TYR A 40 0.28 -8.45 -9.47
CA TYR A 40 0.85 -7.47 -8.56
C TYR A 40 2.35 -7.23 -8.83
N PRO A 41 2.88 -6.04 -8.50
CA PRO A 41 4.31 -5.79 -8.57
C PRO A 41 5.06 -6.62 -7.50
N GLY A 42 6.37 -6.83 -7.68
CA GLY A 42 7.16 -7.64 -6.76
C GLY A 42 7.40 -7.03 -5.37
N ASP A 43 7.15 -5.74 -5.22
CA ASP A 43 7.24 -4.97 -3.97
C ASP A 43 5.86 -4.62 -3.38
N VAL A 44 4.81 -5.37 -3.79
CA VAL A 44 3.48 -5.30 -3.17
C VAL A 44 3.49 -5.85 -1.75
#